data_AF-A0A8B5WNY5-F1
#
_entry.id   AF-A0A8B5WNY5-F1
#
_cell.length_a   1.000
_cell.length_b   1.000
_cell.length_c   1.000
_cell.angle_alpha   90.00
_cell.angle_beta   90.00
_cell.angle_gamma   90.00
#
_symmetry.space_group_name_H-M   'P 1'
#
loop_
_entity.id
_entity.type
_entity.pdbx_description
1 polymer ?
#
loop_
_entity_poly.entity_id
_entity_poly.type
_entity_poly.pdbx_seq_one_letter_code
_entity_poly.pdbx_strand_id
1 'polypeptide(L)'
;MKFLPFVLVFFAVPLAAENLVLADFPSGLYQTAGWRWVAFTDRVMGGRSDLDSPVLVRTPEGDALRLAGTVVTRGGGFIQARLEHANGSFDGSVYRGVEVTLDAPPGGSYYVFVRTRDNALPWSYYRAPVHTVGDRISSTGTIRVPWENFQGVSTRTARLRPQSLTSVALVAGFDDFNSDLNIFRVALYR
;
A
#
# COMPACT_ATOMS: atom_id res chain seq x y z
N MET A 1 66.15 8.08 -9.25
CA MET A 1 64.81 7.56 -9.62
C MET A 1 63.96 7.52 -8.35
N LYS A 2 62.94 8.38 -8.22
CA LYS A 2 62.03 8.40 -7.06
C LYS A 2 60.70 7.79 -7.50
N PHE A 3 60.33 6.66 -6.91
CA PHE A 3 59.03 6.03 -7.11
C PHE A 3 57.98 6.79 -6.28
N LEU A 4 56.94 7.28 -6.95
CA LEU A 4 55.78 7.90 -6.32
C LEU A 4 54.73 6.81 -6.05
N PRO A 5 54.19 6.66 -4.82
CA PRO A 5 53.20 5.64 -4.55
C PRO A 5 51.85 6.06 -5.14
N PHE A 6 51.26 5.15 -5.93
CA PHE A 6 49.89 5.30 -6.44
C PHE A 6 48.92 4.90 -5.32
N VAL A 7 48.24 5.87 -4.73
CA VAL A 7 47.19 5.62 -3.72
C VAL A 7 45.88 5.38 -4.47
N LEU A 8 45.39 4.15 -4.42
CA LEU A 8 44.07 3.79 -4.95
C LEU A 8 43.01 4.19 -3.92
N VAL A 9 42.24 5.25 -4.21
CA VAL A 9 41.09 5.66 -3.41
C VAL A 9 39.87 4.93 -3.94
N PHE A 10 39.38 3.95 -3.19
CA PHE A 10 38.08 3.34 -3.44
C PHE A 10 36.99 4.27 -2.90
N PHE A 11 36.30 4.98 -3.79
CA PHE A 11 35.00 5.56 -3.45
C PHE A 11 33.97 4.43 -3.43
N ALA A 12 33.47 4.09 -2.24
CA ALA A 12 32.25 3.32 -2.15
C ALA A 12 31.12 4.17 -2.74
N VAL A 13 30.70 3.84 -3.97
CA VAL A 13 29.44 4.36 -4.50
C VAL A 13 28.35 3.77 -3.61
N PRO A 14 27.54 4.56 -2.90
CA PRO A 14 26.42 4.00 -2.17
C PRO A 14 25.53 3.31 -3.21
N LEU A 15 25.35 2.00 -3.08
CA LEU A 15 24.30 1.30 -3.81
C LEU A 15 23.01 2.07 -3.47
N ALA A 16 22.46 2.78 -4.45
CA ALA A 16 21.13 3.37 -4.30
C ALA A 16 20.21 2.19 -4.02
N ALA A 17 19.85 1.98 -2.75
CA ALA A 17 19.10 0.79 -2.42
C ALA A 17 17.75 0.87 -3.12
N GLU A 18 17.43 -0.21 -3.83
CA GLU A 18 16.32 -0.27 -4.76
C GLU A 18 14.97 -0.11 -4.03
N ASN A 19 13.92 0.19 -4.79
CA ASN A 19 12.55 0.15 -4.28
C ASN A 19 12.28 -1.23 -3.68
N LEU A 20 11.59 -1.28 -2.55
CA LEU A 20 11.17 -2.57 -1.97
C LEU A 20 9.81 -2.94 -2.53
N VAL A 21 9.78 -3.88 -3.46
CA VAL A 21 8.52 -4.48 -3.93
C VAL A 21 7.93 -5.31 -2.80
N LEU A 22 6.72 -5.02 -2.35
CA LEU A 22 6.04 -5.83 -1.34
C LEU A 22 5.23 -6.96 -1.96
N ALA A 23 4.57 -6.66 -3.09
CA ALA A 23 3.86 -7.62 -3.92
C ALA A 23 3.87 -7.17 -5.39
N ASP A 24 3.99 -8.12 -6.31
CA ASP A 24 3.98 -7.89 -7.77
C ASP A 24 3.38 -9.12 -8.46
N PHE A 25 2.13 -8.99 -8.87
CA PHE A 25 1.39 -10.08 -9.48
C PHE A 25 1.74 -10.31 -10.96
N PRO A 26 1.90 -9.28 -11.81
CA PRO A 26 2.35 -9.46 -13.19
C PRO A 26 3.72 -10.14 -13.33
N SER A 27 4.62 -9.96 -12.36
CA SER A 27 5.96 -10.58 -12.37
C SER A 27 6.01 -12.01 -11.80
N GLY A 28 4.89 -12.73 -11.82
CA GLY A 28 4.82 -14.12 -11.36
C GLY A 28 4.37 -14.27 -9.90
N LEU A 29 3.42 -13.45 -9.46
CA LEU A 29 2.81 -13.53 -8.12
C LEU A 29 3.82 -13.37 -6.98
N TYR A 30 4.82 -12.51 -7.19
CA TYR A 30 5.86 -12.23 -6.22
C TYR A 30 5.29 -11.57 -4.95
N GLN A 31 5.81 -11.98 -3.80
CA GLN A 31 5.56 -11.35 -2.51
C GLN A 31 6.84 -11.36 -1.68
N THR A 32 7.19 -10.22 -1.10
CA THR A 32 8.38 -10.13 -0.25
C THR A 32 8.20 -10.92 1.04
N ALA A 33 9.23 -11.70 1.38
CA ALA A 33 9.26 -12.47 2.62
C ALA A 33 9.01 -11.58 3.85
N GLY A 34 8.21 -12.08 4.79
CA GLY A 34 7.82 -11.34 5.99
C GLY A 34 6.63 -10.39 5.81
N TRP A 35 6.11 -10.21 4.59
CA TRP A 35 4.82 -9.55 4.37
C TRP A 35 3.76 -10.61 4.04
N ARG A 36 2.52 -10.40 4.48
CA ARG A 36 1.40 -11.32 4.23
C ARG A 36 0.12 -10.56 3.91
N TRP A 37 -0.66 -11.05 2.96
CA TRP A 37 -1.99 -10.51 2.68
C TRP A 37 -3.00 -10.94 3.74
N VAL A 38 -3.82 -9.99 4.17
CA VAL A 38 -5.01 -10.17 5.00
C VAL A 38 -6.10 -9.28 4.42
N ALA A 39 -7.31 -9.79 4.26
CA ALA A 39 -8.44 -9.00 3.78
C ALA A 39 -9.62 -9.10 4.73
N PHE A 40 -10.30 -7.98 4.94
CA PHE A 40 -11.44 -7.89 5.85
C PHE A 40 -12.22 -6.59 5.61
N THR A 41 -13.34 -6.45 6.31
CA THR A 41 -14.27 -5.32 6.15
C THR A 41 -14.47 -4.57 7.46
N ASP A 42 -15.25 -3.48 7.39
CA ASP A 42 -15.76 -2.75 8.54
C ASP A 42 -16.54 -3.59 9.57
N ARG A 43 -16.86 -4.85 9.27
CA ARG A 43 -17.46 -5.82 10.20
C ARG A 43 -16.66 -6.02 11.48
N VAL A 44 -15.34 -5.79 11.45
CA VAL A 44 -14.50 -5.79 12.66
C VAL A 44 -14.89 -4.69 13.66
N MET A 45 -15.72 -3.74 13.23
CA MET A 45 -16.31 -2.66 14.04
C MET A 45 -17.85 -2.73 14.07
N GLY A 46 -18.46 -3.82 13.59
CA GLY A 46 -19.92 -3.96 13.49
C GLY A 46 -20.55 -3.33 12.24
N GLY A 47 -19.75 -2.98 11.24
CA GLY A 47 -20.22 -2.49 9.94
C GLY A 47 -20.92 -3.55 9.09
N ARG A 48 -21.40 -3.14 7.92
CA ARG A 48 -22.25 -3.97 7.04
C ARG A 48 -21.68 -4.16 5.63
N SER A 49 -20.44 -3.76 5.39
CA SER A 49 -19.80 -3.97 4.08
C SER A 49 -19.51 -5.45 3.84
N ASP A 50 -19.72 -5.89 2.62
CA ASP A 50 -19.51 -7.24 2.12
C ASP A 50 -18.26 -7.30 1.24
N LEU A 51 -17.39 -8.27 1.50
CA LEU A 51 -16.18 -8.52 0.72
C LEU A 51 -16.32 -9.88 0.07
N ASP A 52 -16.20 -9.90 -1.26
CA ASP A 52 -16.01 -11.13 -2.00
C ASP A 52 -14.62 -11.69 -1.64
N SER A 53 -14.49 -13.01 -1.61
CA SER A 53 -13.19 -13.64 -1.33
C SER A 53 -12.14 -13.08 -2.30
N PRO A 54 -11.05 -12.47 -1.81
CA PRO A 54 -10.01 -11.95 -2.70
C PRO A 54 -9.43 -13.07 -3.56
N VAL A 55 -9.36 -12.84 -4.86
CA VAL A 55 -8.89 -13.81 -5.84
C VAL A 55 -7.88 -13.15 -6.78
N LEU A 56 -6.98 -13.98 -7.31
CA LEU A 56 -6.15 -13.58 -8.44
C LEU A 56 -6.96 -13.65 -9.73
N VAL A 57 -6.90 -12.59 -10.52
CA VAL A 57 -7.57 -12.48 -11.81
C VAL A 57 -6.56 -12.12 -12.90
N ARG A 58 -6.81 -12.59 -14.12
CA ARG A 58 -6.08 -12.13 -15.32
C ARG A 58 -6.81 -10.91 -15.89
N THR A 59 -6.11 -9.81 -16.06
CA THR A 59 -6.60 -8.63 -16.79
C THR A 59 -5.72 -8.39 -18.02
N PRO A 60 -6.12 -7.52 -18.97
CA PRO A 60 -5.26 -7.11 -20.08
C PRO A 60 -3.91 -6.51 -19.65
N GLU A 61 -3.84 -5.91 -18.46
CA GLU A 61 -2.66 -5.27 -17.88
C GLU A 61 -1.77 -6.25 -17.09
N GLY A 62 -2.27 -7.45 -16.77
CA GLY A 62 -1.53 -8.51 -16.07
C GLY A 62 -2.37 -9.23 -15.02
N ASP A 63 -1.73 -10.13 -14.29
CA ASP A 63 -2.35 -10.74 -13.10
C ASP A 63 -2.53 -9.69 -12.00
N ALA A 64 -3.65 -9.73 -11.28
CA ALA A 64 -3.97 -8.80 -10.20
C ALA A 64 -4.69 -9.50 -9.05
N LEU A 65 -4.52 -8.98 -7.83
CA LEU A 65 -5.42 -9.29 -6.71
C LEU A 65 -6.67 -8.42 -6.81
N ARG A 66 -7.84 -9.06 -6.97
CA ARG A 66 -9.13 -8.37 -7.07
C ARG A 66 -9.74 -8.15 -5.69
N LEU A 67 -10.01 -6.89 -5.36
CA LEU A 67 -10.77 -6.44 -4.18
C LEU A 67 -12.17 -5.99 -4.63
N ALA A 68 -13.11 -6.93 -4.61
CA ALA A 68 -14.50 -6.71 -4.99
C ALA A 68 -15.45 -6.89 -3.80
N GLY A 69 -16.59 -6.19 -3.85
CA GLY A 69 -17.64 -6.29 -2.84
C GLY A 69 -18.44 -5.01 -2.65
N THR A 70 -19.45 -5.06 -1.79
CA THR A 70 -20.32 -3.91 -1.50
C THR A 70 -19.82 -3.14 -0.29
N VAL A 71 -19.55 -1.86 -0.47
CA VAL A 71 -19.21 -0.92 0.60
C VAL A 71 -20.48 -0.20 1.04
N VAL A 72 -20.73 -0.19 2.36
CA VAL A 72 -21.86 0.54 2.97
C VAL A 72 -21.36 1.31 4.18
N THR A 73 -21.54 2.63 4.17
CA THR A 73 -21.07 3.58 5.20
C THR A 73 -21.72 3.41 6.57
N ARG A 74 -22.85 2.70 6.64
CA ARG A 74 -23.52 2.37 7.90
C ARG A 74 -22.67 1.45 8.78
N GLY A 75 -21.94 2.03 9.72
CA GLY A 75 -21.15 1.32 10.73
C GLY A 75 -19.66 1.16 10.41
N GLY A 76 -19.14 1.89 9.42
CA GLY A 76 -17.70 2.00 9.18
C GLY A 76 -17.34 2.30 7.73
N GLY A 77 -17.96 1.58 6.78
CA GLY A 77 -17.86 1.84 5.35
C GLY A 77 -16.53 1.50 4.74
N PHE A 78 -16.07 0.25 4.83
CA PHE A 78 -14.90 -0.18 4.04
C PHE A 78 -14.81 -1.69 3.80
N ILE A 79 -14.11 -2.03 2.72
CA ILE A 79 -13.44 -3.31 2.51
C ILE A 79 -11.95 -3.05 2.24
N GLN A 80 -11.05 -3.94 2.65
CA GLN A 80 -9.62 -3.75 2.43
C GLN A 80 -8.85 -5.04 2.15
N ALA A 81 -7.77 -4.89 1.38
CA ALA A 81 -6.69 -5.86 1.27
C ALA A 81 -5.41 -5.24 1.85
N ARG A 82 -4.79 -5.92 2.81
CA ARG A 82 -3.68 -5.41 3.62
C ARG A 82 -2.48 -6.34 3.54
N LEU A 83 -1.31 -5.77 3.27
CA LEU A 83 -0.02 -6.38 3.49
C LEU A 83 0.46 -6.08 4.92
N GLU A 84 0.44 -7.08 5.79
CA GLU A 84 0.95 -6.99 7.17
C GLU A 84 2.37 -7.52 7.27
N HIS A 85 3.23 -6.84 8.04
CA HIS A 85 4.56 -7.33 8.34
C HIS A 85 4.54 -8.32 9.51
N ALA A 86 4.95 -9.56 9.26
CA ALA A 86 4.88 -10.69 10.18
C ALA A 86 5.69 -10.48 11.47
N ASN A 87 6.81 -9.74 11.40
CA ASN A 87 7.67 -9.47 12.56
C ASN A 87 7.21 -8.24 13.39
N GLY A 88 5.99 -7.77 13.17
CA GLY A 88 5.36 -6.71 13.97
C GLY A 88 5.77 -5.29 13.61
N SER A 89 6.96 -5.03 13.06
CA SER A 89 7.26 -3.78 12.34
C SER A 89 8.42 -3.91 11.36
N PHE A 90 8.49 -2.98 10.43
CA PHE A 90 9.52 -2.78 9.43
C PHE A 90 10.02 -1.34 9.49
N ASP A 91 11.33 -1.13 9.35
CA ASP A 91 11.92 0.22 9.30
C ASP A 91 11.81 0.77 7.87
N GLY A 92 10.78 1.57 7.64
CA GLY A 92 10.52 2.24 6.36
C GLY A 92 11.24 3.59 6.19
N SER A 93 12.11 3.99 7.12
CA SER A 93 12.71 5.35 7.14
C SER A 93 13.55 5.70 5.92
N VAL A 94 14.11 4.69 5.26
CA VAL A 94 14.91 4.84 4.04
C VAL A 94 14.08 5.06 2.77
N TYR A 95 12.76 4.89 2.84
CA TYR A 95 11.82 5.10 1.72
C TYR A 95 11.11 6.45 1.87
N ARG A 96 10.58 6.97 0.76
CA ARG A 96 9.81 8.22 0.71
C ARG A 96 8.30 8.03 0.76
N GLY A 97 7.81 6.83 0.44
CA GLY A 97 6.37 6.60 0.37
C GLY A 97 5.98 5.20 -0.10
N VAL A 98 4.68 5.03 -0.32
CA VAL A 98 4.10 3.85 -0.95
C VAL A 98 3.93 4.10 -2.45
N GLU A 99 4.29 3.13 -3.26
CA GLU A 99 4.01 3.08 -4.69
C GLU A 99 3.02 1.94 -4.95
N VAL A 100 1.93 2.21 -5.65
CA VAL A 100 0.90 1.21 -5.99
C VAL A 100 0.58 1.25 -7.47
N THR A 101 0.37 0.09 -8.07
CA THR A 101 -0.16 -0.04 -9.44
C THR A 101 -1.50 -0.74 -9.34
N LEU A 102 -2.55 -0.09 -9.80
CA LEU A 102 -3.94 -0.53 -9.64
C LEU A 102 -4.82 0.01 -10.76
N ASP A 103 -5.98 -0.62 -10.97
CA ASP A 103 -7.04 -0.18 -11.87
C ASP A 103 -8.40 -0.40 -11.21
N ALA A 104 -9.33 0.52 -11.44
CA ALA A 104 -10.70 0.39 -10.98
C ALA A 104 -11.68 1.13 -11.90
N PRO A 105 -12.95 0.68 -11.98
CA PRO A 105 -14.02 1.43 -12.61
C PRO A 105 -14.22 2.83 -11.99
N PRO A 106 -14.81 3.78 -12.75
CA PRO A 106 -15.19 5.10 -12.21
C PRO A 106 -16.16 5.00 -11.04
N GLY A 107 -16.17 6.04 -10.21
CA GLY A 107 -17.20 6.24 -9.17
C GLY A 107 -16.94 5.53 -7.85
N GLY A 108 -15.74 4.94 -7.66
CA GLY A 108 -15.33 4.37 -6.38
C GLY A 108 -14.38 5.28 -5.59
N SER A 109 -14.44 5.18 -4.27
CA SER A 109 -13.57 5.90 -3.34
C SER A 109 -12.51 4.97 -2.77
N TYR A 110 -11.27 5.19 -3.19
CA TYR A 110 -10.14 4.31 -2.89
C TYR A 110 -9.03 5.04 -2.14
N TYR A 111 -8.34 4.31 -1.25
CA TYR A 111 -7.33 4.86 -0.36
C TYR A 111 -6.17 3.89 -0.17
N VAL A 112 -4.99 4.45 0.06
CA VAL A 112 -3.87 3.73 0.66
C VAL A 112 -3.91 4.00 2.16
N PHE A 113 -3.96 2.94 2.96
CA PHE A 113 -3.76 3.02 4.40
C PHE A 113 -2.38 2.52 4.78
N VAL A 114 -1.80 3.18 5.76
CA VAL A 114 -0.58 2.78 6.42
C VAL A 114 -0.84 2.67 7.91
N ARG A 115 -0.30 1.62 8.52
CA ARG A 115 -0.21 1.52 9.98
C ARG A 115 1.24 1.46 10.42
N THR A 116 1.46 1.96 11.62
CA THR A 116 2.72 1.92 12.35
C THR A 116 2.44 1.37 13.75
N ARG A 117 3.48 1.25 14.59
CA ARG A 117 3.31 0.91 16.01
C ARG A 117 2.47 1.92 16.80
N ASP A 118 2.19 3.10 16.22
CA ASP A 118 1.33 4.12 16.83
C ASP A 118 -0.16 3.76 16.79
N ASN A 119 -0.52 2.82 15.90
CA ASN A 119 -1.88 2.42 15.63
C ASN A 119 -2.24 1.19 16.49
N ALA A 120 -2.59 1.43 17.76
CA ALA A 120 -2.99 0.37 18.69
C ALA A 120 -4.43 -0.11 18.47
N LEU A 121 -5.33 0.76 17.99
CA LEU A 121 -6.75 0.46 17.83
C LEU A 121 -7.06 -0.07 16.42
N PRO A 122 -8.07 -0.94 16.25
CA PRO A 122 -8.47 -1.43 14.92
C PRO A 122 -8.82 -0.31 13.93
N TRP A 123 -9.44 0.77 14.40
CA TRP A 123 -9.84 1.95 13.62
C TRP A 123 -8.76 3.04 13.50
N SER A 124 -7.54 2.79 13.99
CA SER A 124 -6.44 3.74 13.91
C SER A 124 -5.59 3.48 12.66
N TYR A 125 -5.39 4.48 11.81
CA TYR A 125 -4.58 4.34 10.59
C TYR A 125 -4.12 5.71 10.10
N TYR A 126 -3.12 5.74 9.24
CA TYR A 126 -2.82 6.89 8.40
C TYR A 126 -3.38 6.64 7.01
N ARG A 127 -4.13 7.57 6.42
CA ARG A 127 -4.75 7.40 5.10
C ARG A 127 -4.26 8.43 4.09
N ALA A 128 -4.24 8.04 2.84
CA ALA A 128 -4.11 8.93 1.69
C ALA A 128 -5.11 8.50 0.60
N PRO A 129 -5.84 9.44 -0.02
CA PRO A 129 -6.73 9.12 -1.13
C PRO A 129 -5.95 8.68 -2.36
N VAL A 130 -6.50 7.72 -3.09
CA VAL A 130 -6.05 7.34 -4.43
C VAL A 130 -6.88 8.15 -5.41
N HIS A 131 -6.27 9.17 -6.00
CA HIS A 131 -6.98 10.04 -6.95
C HIS A 131 -7.17 9.35 -8.30
N THR A 132 -8.37 9.44 -8.87
CA THR A 132 -8.67 9.09 -10.25
C THR A 132 -8.11 10.15 -11.21
N VAL A 133 -7.73 9.74 -12.41
CA VAL A 133 -7.36 10.66 -13.50
C VAL A 133 -8.38 10.45 -14.62
N GLY A 134 -9.38 11.32 -14.71
CA GLY A 134 -10.54 11.15 -15.61
C GLY A 134 -11.55 10.11 -15.10
N ASP A 135 -12.12 9.32 -16.03
CA ASP A 135 -13.18 8.33 -15.74
C ASP A 135 -12.66 6.97 -15.25
N ARG A 136 -11.37 6.84 -14.91
CA ARG A 136 -10.79 5.64 -14.32
C ARG A 136 -9.70 6.03 -13.33
N ILE A 137 -9.35 5.14 -12.41
CA ILE A 137 -8.01 5.22 -11.83
C ILE A 137 -7.05 4.75 -12.93
N SER A 138 -6.51 5.72 -13.69
CA SER A 138 -5.53 5.61 -14.77
C SER A 138 -5.32 4.20 -15.32
N SER A 139 -5.77 3.96 -16.55
CA SER A 139 -5.57 2.72 -17.33
C SER A 139 -4.09 2.34 -17.58
N THR A 140 -3.12 3.03 -16.97
CA THR A 140 -1.66 2.71 -16.97
C THR A 140 -0.90 3.12 -15.68
N GLY A 141 -1.54 3.70 -14.64
CA GLY A 141 -0.85 4.63 -13.73
C GLY A 141 -0.37 4.05 -12.41
N THR A 142 0.94 3.84 -12.28
CA THR A 142 1.58 3.69 -10.96
C THR A 142 1.44 4.99 -10.15
N ILE A 143 0.90 4.90 -8.94
CA ILE A 143 0.64 6.03 -8.04
C ILE A 143 1.66 6.00 -6.91
N ARG A 144 2.34 7.12 -6.71
CA ARG A 144 3.25 7.34 -5.58
C ARG A 144 2.59 8.23 -4.55
N VAL A 145 2.51 7.74 -3.31
CA VAL A 145 2.00 8.47 -2.16
C VAL A 145 3.16 8.72 -1.19
N PRO A 146 3.71 9.96 -1.15
CA PRO A 146 4.72 10.35 -0.19
C PRO A 146 4.22 10.24 1.26
N TRP A 147 5.12 10.00 2.22
CA TRP A 147 4.79 9.91 3.64
C TRP A 147 4.08 11.14 4.19
N GLU A 148 4.45 12.33 3.72
CA GLU A 148 3.86 13.61 4.11
C GLU A 148 2.39 13.78 3.69
N ASN A 149 1.92 13.01 2.71
CA ASN A 149 0.53 13.07 2.23
C ASN A 149 -0.41 12.19 3.06
N PHE A 150 0.12 11.38 3.97
CA PHE A 150 -0.69 10.54 4.85
C PHE A 150 -1.22 11.32 6.05
N GLN A 151 -2.53 11.27 6.25
CA GLN A 151 -3.22 11.91 7.37
C GLN A 151 -3.61 10.88 8.42
N GLY A 152 -3.24 11.14 9.68
CA GLY A 152 -3.61 10.28 10.81
C GLY A 152 -5.11 10.33 11.14
N VAL A 153 -5.74 9.17 11.27
CA VAL A 153 -7.09 8.96 11.79
C VAL A 153 -6.99 8.13 13.08
N SER A 154 -7.49 8.68 14.19
CA SER A 154 -7.43 8.05 15.51
C SER A 154 -6.02 7.60 15.92
N THR A 155 -4.98 8.35 15.53
CA THR A 155 -3.58 8.06 15.79
C THR A 155 -3.07 8.81 17.01
N ARG A 156 -2.05 8.26 17.71
CA ARG A 156 -1.37 8.99 18.79
C ARG A 156 -0.64 10.25 18.31
N THR A 157 -0.21 10.25 17.06
CA THR A 157 0.49 11.39 16.44
C THR A 157 -0.06 11.65 15.06
N ALA A 158 -0.21 12.94 14.71
CA ALA A 158 -0.73 13.34 13.40
C ALA A 158 0.22 12.95 12.25
N ARG A 159 1.53 13.00 12.49
CA ARG A 159 2.56 12.68 11.49
C ARG A 159 2.91 11.20 11.51
N LEU A 160 2.93 10.59 10.33
CA LEU A 160 3.36 9.22 10.10
C LEU A 160 4.85 9.06 10.49
N ARG A 161 5.16 8.00 11.24
CA ARG A 161 6.54 7.57 11.56
C ARG A 161 6.91 6.30 10.80
N PRO A 162 7.60 6.40 9.65
CA PRO A 162 7.85 5.24 8.80
C PRO A 162 8.82 4.22 9.44
N GLN A 163 9.60 4.59 10.45
CA GLN A 163 10.54 3.67 11.12
C GLN A 163 9.86 2.51 11.89
N SER A 164 8.54 2.52 12.04
CA SER A 164 7.79 1.49 12.74
C SER A 164 6.59 1.00 11.94
N LEU A 165 6.70 0.98 10.61
CA LEU A 165 5.67 0.52 9.67
C LEU A 165 5.21 -0.90 10.00
N THR A 166 3.91 -1.15 10.07
CA THR A 166 3.36 -2.47 10.39
C THR A 166 2.51 -3.04 9.27
N SER A 167 1.88 -2.19 8.47
CA SER A 167 1.12 -2.63 7.31
C SER A 167 0.94 -1.53 6.26
N VAL A 168 0.75 -1.95 5.01
CA VAL A 168 0.22 -1.14 3.90
C VAL A 168 -1.07 -1.80 3.42
N ALA A 169 -2.13 -1.04 3.18
CA ALA A 169 -3.41 -1.58 2.70
C ALA A 169 -3.99 -0.74 1.57
N LEU A 170 -4.71 -1.41 0.69
CA LEU A 170 -5.58 -0.82 -0.32
C LEU A 170 -7.02 -0.97 0.17
N VAL A 171 -7.74 0.14 0.18
CA VAL A 171 -9.05 0.25 0.82
C VAL A 171 -10.04 0.85 -0.16
N ALA A 172 -11.19 0.20 -0.31
CA ALA A 172 -12.37 0.77 -0.91
C ALA A 172 -13.30 1.17 0.23
N GLY A 173 -13.69 2.45 0.33
CA GLY A 173 -14.36 2.92 1.54
C GLY A 173 -14.87 4.35 1.52
N PHE A 174 -15.61 4.65 2.58
CA PHE A 174 -16.18 5.96 2.95
C PHE A 174 -17.30 6.50 2.06
N ASP A 175 -17.71 5.76 1.04
CA ASP A 175 -18.91 5.99 0.25
C ASP A 175 -19.67 4.67 0.05
N ASP A 176 -20.96 4.76 -0.29
CA ASP A 176 -21.78 3.59 -0.63
C ASP A 176 -21.58 3.26 -2.12
N PHE A 177 -20.93 2.14 -2.42
CA PHE A 177 -20.68 1.69 -3.80
C PHE A 177 -20.29 0.20 -3.88
N ASN A 178 -20.28 -0.34 -5.09
CA ASN A 178 -19.68 -1.66 -5.35
C ASN A 178 -18.24 -1.47 -5.83
N SER A 179 -17.30 -1.97 -5.04
CA SER A 179 -15.88 -1.96 -5.38
C SER A 179 -15.57 -3.05 -6.41
N ASP A 180 -14.69 -2.71 -7.34
CA ASP A 180 -14.02 -3.66 -8.23
C ASP A 180 -12.60 -3.16 -8.51
N LEU A 181 -11.73 -3.28 -7.50
CA LEU A 181 -10.37 -2.77 -7.55
C LEU A 181 -9.40 -3.91 -7.89
N ASN A 182 -8.64 -3.75 -8.96
CA ASN A 182 -7.53 -4.63 -9.31
C ASN A 182 -6.23 -4.04 -8.78
N ILE A 183 -5.51 -4.82 -7.95
CA ILE A 183 -4.22 -4.44 -7.38
C ILE A 183 -3.14 -5.25 -8.09
N PHE A 184 -2.28 -4.60 -8.86
CA PHE A 184 -1.20 -5.26 -9.61
C PHE A 184 0.11 -5.30 -8.83
N ARG A 185 0.43 -4.21 -8.14
CA ARG A 185 1.72 -4.06 -7.46
C ARG A 185 1.64 -3.13 -6.27
N VAL A 186 2.39 -3.44 -5.23
CA VAL A 186 2.59 -2.60 -4.04
C VAL A 186 4.08 -2.57 -3.71
N ALA A 187 4.65 -1.39 -3.51
CA ALA A 187 6.06 -1.21 -3.19
C ALA A 187 6.28 -0.02 -2.22
N LEU A 188 7.46 0.03 -1.62
CA LEU A 188 8.00 1.21 -0.97
C LEU A 188 9.07 1.82 -1.88
N TYR A 189 8.92 3.11 -2.23
CA TYR A 189 9.84 3.77 -3.17
C TYR A 189 10.77 4.75 -2.46
N ARG A 190 11.95 4.99 -3.03
CA ARG A 190 12.96 5.93 -2.53
C ARG A 190 13.02 7.25 -3.28
#